data_AF-A0A4U6UZL4-F1
#
_entry.id   AF-A0A4U6UZL4-F1
#
_cell.length_a   1.000
_cell.length_b   1.000
_cell.length_c   1.000
_cell.angle_alpha   90.00
_cell.angle_beta   90.00
_cell.angle_gamma   90.00
#
_symmetry.space_group_name_H-M   'P 1'
#
loop_
_entity.id
_entity.type
_entity.pdbx_description
1 polymer ?
#
loop_
_entity_poly.entity_id
_entity_poly.type
_entity_poly.pdbx_seq_one_letter_code
_entity_poly.pdbx_strand_id
1 'polypeptide(L)' 'MFVNYHITYNVAECRLVIAPELIHWHWCLYVWDFERERVMVLDPMDMPFGEHHMAKKHKLGVKIMHAAIYKNPKKGG' A
#
# COMPACT_ATOMS: atom_id res chain seq x y z
N MET A 1 7.23 -5.73 3.98
CA MET A 1 7.19 -4.91 5.21
C MET A 1 8.14 -3.75 5.02
N PHE A 2 7.65 -2.51 4.92
CA PHE A 2 8.55 -1.36 5.03
C PHE A 2 9.02 -1.32 6.47
N VAL A 3 10.20 -1.89 6.71
CA VAL A 3 10.88 -1.74 7.99
C VAL A 3 11.39 -0.31 7.98
N ASN A 4 10.63 0.60 8.61
CA ASN A 4 10.97 1.99 8.91
C ASN A 4 10.53 3.07 7.86
N TYR A 5 10.41 4.33 8.30
CA TYR A 5 9.83 5.49 7.57
C TYR A 5 10.80 6.12 6.54
N HIS A 6 11.29 5.34 5.58
CA HIS A 6 12.35 5.82 4.66
C HIS A 6 11.94 5.76 3.20
N ILE A 7 10.71 6.14 2.85
CA ILE A 7 10.48 6.56 1.46
C ILE A 7 11.23 7.89 1.29
N THR A 8 12.49 7.81 0.86
CA THR A 8 13.34 9.00 0.63
C THR A 8 13.04 9.68 -0.71
N TYR A 9 12.18 9.06 -1.53
CA TYR A 9 11.76 9.57 -2.83
C TYR A 9 10.53 10.48 -2.69
N ASN A 10 10.43 11.48 -3.57
CA ASN A 10 9.24 12.32 -3.64
C ASN A 10 8.06 11.50 -4.21
N VAL A 11 7.16 11.06 -3.34
CA VAL A 11 5.97 10.27 -3.72
C VAL A 11 5.13 10.97 -4.78
N ALA A 12 5.09 12.31 -4.80
CA ALA A 12 4.34 13.07 -5.79
C ALA A 12 4.87 12.90 -7.23
N GLU A 13 6.12 12.45 -7.39
CA GLU A 13 6.72 12.14 -8.69
C GLU A 13 6.56 10.67 -9.07
N CYS A 14 6.04 9.82 -8.17
CA CYS A 14 5.79 8.43 -8.47
C CYS A 14 4.53 8.29 -9.34
N ARG A 15 4.63 7.52 -10.43
CA ARG A 15 3.45 7.00 -11.15
C ARG A 15 2.78 5.87 -10.36
N LEU A 16 3.57 5.06 -9.68
CA LEU A 16 3.14 3.82 -9.05
C LEU A 16 4.00 3.55 -7.80
N VAL A 17 3.39 3.08 -6.71
CA VAL A 17 4.11 2.48 -5.58
C VAL A 17 3.63 1.03 -5.44
N ILE A 18 4.57 0.10 -5.50
CA ILE A 18 4.33 -1.33 -5.29
C ILE A 18 4.97 -1.72 -3.96
N ALA A 19 4.19 -2.34 -3.08
CA ALA A 19 4.61 -2.66 -1.73
C ALA A 19 4.23 -4.10 -1.34
N PRO A 20 5.21 -5.01 -1.29
CA PRO A 20 5.03 -6.34 -0.73
C PRO A 20 4.88 -6.27 0.81
N GLU A 21 3.82 -6.87 1.32
CA GLU A 21 3.55 -7.00 2.75
C GLU A 21 3.39 -8.47 3.14
N LEU A 22 3.85 -8.81 4.34
CA LEU A 22 3.70 -10.14 4.91
C LEU A 22 2.64 -10.06 6.01
N ILE A 23 1.50 -10.70 5.80
CA ILE A 23 0.38 -10.73 6.75
C ILE A 23 0.10 -12.18 7.10
N HIS A 24 0.16 -12.52 8.40
CA HIS A 24 -0.04 -13.89 8.88
C HIS A 24 0.76 -14.94 8.08
N TRP A 25 2.03 -14.67 7.78
CA TRP A 25 2.92 -15.53 6.98
C TRP A 25 2.59 -15.68 5.49
N HIS A 26 1.63 -14.91 4.97
CA HIS A 26 1.30 -14.87 3.56
C HIS A 26 1.72 -13.54 2.94
N TRP A 27 2.32 -13.62 1.75
CA TRP A 27 2.69 -12.44 0.98
C TRP A 27 1.47 -11.88 0.25
N CYS A 28 1.25 -10.59 0.40
CA CYS A 28 0.31 -9.81 -0.38
C CYS A 28 1.03 -8.60 -1.00
N LEU A 29 0.46 -8.08 -2.09
CA LEU A 29 0.99 -6.95 -2.82
C LEU A 29 -0.02 -5.81 -2.79
N TYR A 30 0.43 -4.64 -2.36
CA TYR A 30 -0.35 -3.41 -2.45
C TYR A 30 0.22 -2.56 -3.57
N VAL A 31 -0.67 -1.97 -4.36
CA VAL A 31 -0.30 -1.14 -5.50
C VAL A 31 -1.08 0.17 -5.43
N TRP A 32 -0.38 1.27 -5.18
CA TRP A 32 -0.90 2.62 -5.33
C TRP A 32 -0.65 3.10 -6.75
N ASP A 33 -1.71 3.28 -7.50
CA ASP A 33 -1.73 3.78 -8.87
C ASP A 33 -2.22 5.23 -8.85
N PHE A 34 -1.28 6.17 -8.85
CA PHE A 34 -1.57 7.59 -8.62
C PHE A 34 -2.26 8.27 -9.80
N GLU A 35 -1.99 7.87 -11.05
CA GLU A 35 -2.70 8.40 -12.23
C GLU A 35 -4.16 7.96 -12.27
N ARG A 36 -4.46 6.74 -11.81
CA ARG A 36 -5.85 6.21 -11.77
C ARG A 36 -6.52 6.37 -10.42
N GLU A 37 -5.87 7.06 -9.48
CA GLU A 37 -6.36 7.34 -8.12
C GLU A 37 -6.91 6.11 -7.39
N ARG A 38 -6.23 4.96 -7.51
CA ARG A 38 -6.71 3.68 -6.95
C ARG A 38 -5.64 2.93 -6.19
N VAL A 39 -6.09 2.17 -5.20
CA VAL A 39 -5.28 1.18 -4.49
C VAL A 39 -5.77 -0.20 -4.87
N MET A 40 -4.88 -1.03 -5.41
CA MET A 40 -5.15 -2.43 -5.71
C MET A 40 -4.44 -3.31 -4.68
N VAL A 41 -5.10 -4.38 -4.26
CA VAL A 41 -4.52 -5.38 -3.37
C VAL A 41 -4.56 -6.73 -4.07
N LEU A 42 -3.39 -7.39 -4.13
CA LEU A 42 -3.27 -8.76 -4.58
C LEU A 42 -2.93 -9.63 -3.38
N ASP A 43 -3.87 -10.46 -2.95
CA ASP A 43 -3.66 -11.48 -1.93
C ASP A 43 -4.14 -12.84 -2.47
N PRO A 44 -3.25 -13.65 -3.06
CA PRO A 44 -3.64 -14.89 -3.72
C PRO A 44 -4.37 -15.88 -2.81
N MET A 45 -4.14 -15.81 -1.50
CA MET A 45 -4.80 -16.68 -0.52
C MET A 45 -6.26 -16.30 -0.31
N ASP A 46 -6.60 -15.03 -0.53
CA ASP A 46 -7.91 -14.48 -0.17
C ASP A 46 -8.73 -13.99 -1.36
N MET A 47 -8.12 -13.86 -2.55
CA MET A 47 -8.82 -13.55 -3.80
C MET A 47 -10.06 -14.44 -4.05
N PRO A 48 -10.05 -15.76 -3.80
CA PRO A 48 -11.24 -16.61 -4.02
C PRO A 48 -12.46 -16.22 -3.17
N PHE A 49 -12.29 -15.51 -2.05
CA PHE A 49 -13.39 -15.10 -1.18
C PHE A 49 -14.06 -13.78 -1.61
N GLY A 50 -13.55 -13.16 -2.68
CA GLY A 50 -14.16 -11.99 -3.30
C GLY A 50 -13.86 -10.65 -2.63
N GLU A 51 -14.35 -9.59 -3.27
CA GLU A 51 -13.98 -8.20 -2.96
C GLU A 51 -14.34 -7.77 -1.54
N HIS A 52 -15.52 -8.15 -1.03
CA HIS A 52 -15.96 -7.74 0.31
C HIS A 52 -15.04 -8.28 1.42
N HIS A 53 -14.60 -9.54 1.29
CA HIS A 53 -13.66 -10.16 2.21
C HIS A 53 -12.28 -9.49 2.14
N MET A 54 -11.78 -9.28 0.92
CA MET A 54 -10.53 -8.56 0.66
C MET A 54 -10.52 -7.16 1.27
N ALA A 55 -11.59 -6.39 1.04
CA ALA A 55 -11.74 -5.05 1.59
C ALA A 55 -11.73 -5.05 3.12
N LYS A 56 -12.40 -6.03 3.76
CA LYS A 56 -12.42 -6.17 5.22
C LYS A 56 -11.03 -6.51 5.78
N LYS A 57 -10.32 -7.48 5.19
CA LYS A 57 -8.99 -7.94 5.63
C LYS A 57 -7.94 -6.82 5.52
N HIS A 58 -7.90 -6.12 4.39
CA HIS A 58 -6.82 -5.17 4.10
C HIS A 58 -7.13 -3.72 4.50
N LYS A 59 -8.33 -3.41 4.98
CA LYS A 59 -8.75 -2.03 5.33
C LYS A 59 -7.75 -1.31 6.23
N LEU A 60 -7.24 -1.98 7.26
CA LEU A 60 -6.31 -1.38 8.21
C LEU A 60 -4.92 -1.18 7.59
N GLY A 61 -4.40 -2.18 6.87
CA GLY A 61 -3.12 -2.11 6.17
C GLY A 61 -3.08 -0.99 5.13
N VAL A 62 -4.12 -0.92 4.28
CA VAL A 62 -4.29 0.18 3.31
C VAL A 62 -4.26 1.53 4.01
N LYS A 63 -5.00 1.73 5.11
CA LYS A 63 -5.03 3.00 5.84
C LYS A 63 -3.66 3.40 6.39
N ILE A 64 -2.95 2.47 7.02
CA ILE A 64 -1.62 2.73 7.61
C ILE A 64 -0.61 3.08 6.52
N MET A 65 -0.57 2.28 5.46
CA MET A 65 0.36 2.46 4.34
C MET A 65 0.06 3.74 3.56
N HIS A 66 -1.21 4.01 3.28
CA HIS A 66 -1.64 5.26 2.64
C HIS A 66 -1.22 6.46 3.49
N ALA A 67 -1.45 6.42 4.81
CA ALA A 67 -0.96 7.48 5.68
C ALA A 67 0.57 7.63 5.59
N ALA A 68 1.34 6.55 5.63
CA ALA A 68 2.80 6.59 5.54
C ALA A 68 3.32 7.18 4.21
N ILE A 69 2.66 6.84 3.09
CA ILE A 69 2.98 7.35 1.75
C ILE A 69 2.79 8.87 1.68
N TYR A 70 1.70 9.40 2.25
CA TYR A 70 1.39 10.83 2.20
C TYR A 70 1.95 11.65 3.36
N LYS A 71 2.41 11.02 4.45
CA LYS A 71 3.00 11.74 5.61
C LYS A 71 4.43 12.21 5.39
N ASN A 72 4.99 12.06 4.18
CA ASN A 72 6.35 12.51 3.90
C ASN A 72 6.39 14.05 4.00
N PRO A 73 7.04 14.62 5.04
CA PRO A 73 7.13 16.06 5.17
C PRO A 73 8.06 16.55 4.07
N LYS A 74 7.61 17.52 3.27
CA LYS A 74 8.51 18.36 2.48
C LYS A 74 9.71 18.74 3.35
N LYS A 75 10.92 18.27 3.02
CA LYS A 75 12.16 18.87 3.51
C LYS A 75 12.54 20.00 2.56
N GLY A 76 12.52 21.23 3.08
CA GLY A 76 13.00 22.46 2.44
C GLY A 76 12.01 23.05 1.43
N GLY A 77 11.71 24.34 1.41
CA GLY A 77 12.56 25.49 1.75
C GLY A 77 12.93 26.17 0.44
#